data_AF-A0A2K8XRV3-F1
#
_entry.id   AF-A0A2K8XRV3-F1
#
_cell.length_a   1.000
_cell.length_b   1.000
_cell.length_c   1.000
_cell.angle_alpha   90.00
_cell.angle_beta   90.00
_cell.angle_gamma   90.00
#
_symmetry.space_group_name_H-M   'P 1'
#
loop_
_entity.id
_entity.type
_entity.pdbx_description
1 polymer ?
#
loop_
_entity_poly.entity_id
_entity_poly.type
_entity_poly.pdbx_seq_one_letter_code
_entity_poly.pdbx_strand_id
1 'polypeptide(L)'
;MNLIFFKNIKSVKLYLFTISIIFIQNCTDYKKEEKPTYTLAETIYVDRLEDNSYLLKLQKNTSYKIFIGDNISSIDWNKSYDLSQNNNELKIENPNKGKRLYFAAVNTIDTLYFSEREIDMENSVNFRDLGGIETKDGKHVKWGMIYRSGELDKLTEEDLDYMKELKIKTICDLRSNIEIEEKPDMYPKGVNWTHLPIGNLDKGNTKKMFKKLREADPLTFNGEKLMEDLSGDFFISSKDKFKTLFDNLLSDKTPLLFHCTAGKDRTGYSSALILFALGVNEKTIFDEYLLSNHFRYDSNEDMLKKATKFYGIDERILRPLMSVKESYLRKGIENIKSQYGSMQNYLEKGIGLDSISQVKLKEKFLY
;
A
#
# COMPACT_ATOMS: atom_id res chain seq x y z
N MET A 1 -63.08 -78.46 -7.60
CA MET A 1 -63.32 -78.65 -9.05
C MET A 1 -62.50 -77.62 -9.78
N ASN A 2 -61.43 -78.09 -10.46
CA ASN A 2 -60.70 -77.46 -11.59
C ASN A 2 -60.03 -76.09 -11.37
N LEU A 3 -58.88 -75.72 -11.93
CA LEU A 3 -57.76 -76.32 -12.67
C LEU A 3 -56.74 -75.12 -12.71
N ILE A 4 -55.48 -75.22 -12.26
CA ILE A 4 -54.27 -75.54 -13.05
C ILE A 4 -53.60 -74.35 -13.83
N PHE A 5 -52.27 -74.20 -13.62
CA PHE A 5 -51.16 -73.64 -14.45
C PHE A 5 -50.99 -72.10 -14.59
N PHE A 6 -49.81 -71.45 -14.63
CA PHE A 6 -48.42 -71.84 -15.00
C PHE A 6 -47.33 -70.92 -14.35
N LYS A 7 -46.17 -71.52 -14.04
CA LYS A 7 -44.75 -71.07 -14.07
C LYS A 7 -44.36 -69.57 -14.29
N ASN A 8 -43.39 -69.10 -13.48
CA ASN A 8 -41.96 -68.82 -13.82
C ASN A 8 -41.37 -67.57 -13.11
N ILE A 9 -40.49 -67.84 -12.14
CA ILE A 9 -39.11 -67.35 -11.97
C ILE A 9 -38.71 -66.11 -12.82
N LYS A 10 -38.36 -65.00 -12.15
CA LYS A 10 -37.01 -64.39 -12.18
C LYS A 10 -36.92 -63.19 -11.23
N SER A 11 -36.01 -63.33 -10.28
CA SER A 11 -35.30 -62.30 -9.50
C SER A 11 -35.46 -60.84 -9.97
N VAL A 12 -36.18 -60.03 -9.20
CA VAL A 12 -36.08 -58.56 -9.28
C VAL A 12 -34.96 -58.12 -8.35
N LYS A 13 -33.84 -57.71 -8.94
CA LYS A 13 -32.74 -57.04 -8.23
C LYS A 13 -33.28 -55.76 -7.59
N LEU A 14 -33.10 -55.66 -6.28
CA LEU A 14 -33.29 -54.46 -5.49
C LEU A 14 -32.30 -53.39 -5.96
N TYR A 15 -32.70 -52.53 -6.89
CA TYR A 15 -31.98 -51.29 -7.17
C TYR A 15 -32.30 -50.31 -6.05
N LEU A 16 -31.49 -50.35 -5.00
CA LEU A 16 -31.31 -49.23 -4.09
C LEU A 16 -30.80 -48.05 -4.92
N PHE A 17 -31.71 -47.16 -5.30
CA PHE A 17 -31.34 -45.80 -5.71
C PHE A 17 -30.78 -45.13 -4.46
N THR A 18 -29.48 -45.31 -4.22
CA THR A 18 -28.71 -44.38 -3.41
C THR A 18 -28.76 -43.06 -4.15
N ILE A 19 -29.69 -42.19 -3.76
CA ILE A 19 -29.53 -40.77 -3.98
C ILE A 19 -28.27 -40.42 -3.20
N SER A 20 -27.13 -40.50 -3.86
CA SER A 20 -25.93 -39.79 -3.45
C SER A 20 -26.33 -38.33 -3.52
N ILE A 21 -26.86 -37.82 -2.40
CA ILE A 21 -26.74 -36.40 -2.08
C ILE A 21 -25.23 -36.20 -2.08
N ILE A 22 -24.70 -35.83 -3.23
CA ILE A 22 -23.46 -35.08 -3.30
C ILE A 22 -23.85 -33.83 -2.52
N PHE A 23 -23.59 -33.86 -1.21
CA PHE A 23 -23.24 -32.67 -0.49
C PHE A 23 -22.08 -32.12 -1.30
N ILE A 24 -22.40 -31.24 -2.25
CA ILE A 24 -21.51 -30.14 -2.56
C ILE A 24 -21.51 -29.38 -1.24
N GLN A 25 -20.68 -29.85 -0.30
CA GLN A 25 -19.90 -28.92 0.46
C GLN A 25 -19.36 -27.98 -0.62
N ASN A 26 -20.00 -26.83 -0.80
CA ASN A 26 -19.30 -25.69 -1.34
C ASN A 26 -18.24 -25.43 -0.28
N CYS A 27 -17.19 -26.25 -0.34
CA CYS A 27 -15.94 -26.02 0.34
C CYS A 27 -15.55 -24.67 -0.18
N THR A 28 -15.70 -23.69 0.70
CA THR A 28 -15.13 -22.37 0.58
C THR A 28 -13.62 -22.56 0.62
N ASP A 29 -13.06 -23.21 -0.40
CA ASP A 29 -11.66 -23.54 -0.54
C ASP A 29 -10.97 -22.25 -0.96
N TYR A 30 -10.67 -21.45 0.06
CA TYR A 30 -9.76 -20.33 -0.07
C TYR A 30 -8.53 -20.78 -0.87
N LYS A 31 -8.24 -20.07 -1.95
CA LYS A 31 -7.11 -20.32 -2.83
C LYS A 31 -6.11 -19.19 -2.65
N LYS A 32 -5.00 -19.52 -2.00
CA LYS A 32 -3.86 -18.62 -1.90
C LYS A 32 -3.33 -18.31 -3.31
N GLU A 33 -3.24 -17.03 -3.65
CA GLU A 33 -2.62 -16.56 -4.89
C GLU A 33 -1.12 -16.37 -4.68
N GLU A 34 -0.33 -16.27 -5.75
CA GLU A 34 1.11 -15.96 -5.64
C GLU A 34 1.35 -14.53 -5.14
N LYS A 35 2.47 -14.32 -4.43
CA LYS A 35 2.84 -12.97 -3.95
C LYS A 35 3.11 -12.07 -5.15
N PRO A 36 2.41 -10.91 -5.27
CA PRO A 36 2.67 -9.94 -6.32
C PRO A 36 4.12 -9.49 -6.30
N THR A 37 4.71 -9.30 -7.48
CA THR A 37 6.08 -8.83 -7.62
C THR A 37 6.21 -7.39 -7.10
N TYR A 38 7.45 -7.01 -6.77
CA TYR A 38 7.79 -5.63 -6.48
C TYR A 38 7.67 -4.80 -7.77
N THR A 39 6.71 -3.88 -7.83
CA THR A 39 6.33 -3.18 -9.07
C THR A 39 7.16 -1.92 -9.35
N LEU A 40 7.64 -1.25 -8.30
CA LEU A 40 8.37 0.01 -8.42
C LEU A 40 9.82 -0.26 -8.81
N ALA A 41 10.24 0.23 -9.97
CA ALA A 41 11.62 0.07 -10.41
C ALA A 41 12.56 1.01 -9.62
N GLU A 42 13.61 0.45 -9.04
CA GLU A 42 14.65 1.19 -8.31
C GLU A 42 16.03 0.86 -8.85
N THR A 43 16.93 1.84 -8.88
CA THR A 43 18.31 1.61 -9.31
C THR A 43 19.03 0.65 -8.36
N ILE A 44 18.85 0.87 -7.06
CA ILE A 44 19.39 0.04 -5.98
C ILE A 44 18.22 -0.29 -5.04
N TYR A 45 17.86 -1.58 -4.95
CA TYR A 45 16.93 -2.03 -3.91
C TYR A 45 17.67 -2.20 -2.60
N VAL A 46 16.97 -1.96 -1.51
CA VAL A 46 17.49 -2.10 -0.16
C VAL A 46 16.48 -2.88 0.67
N ASP A 47 16.85 -4.11 1.00
CA ASP A 47 16.09 -4.94 1.92
C ASP A 47 16.74 -4.87 3.30
N ARG A 48 15.95 -4.63 4.34
CA ARG A 48 16.37 -4.83 5.72
C ARG A 48 16.09 -6.27 6.10
N LEU A 49 17.11 -6.99 6.56
CA LEU A 49 17.02 -8.40 6.91
C LEU A 49 16.63 -8.58 8.39
N GLU A 50 16.23 -9.80 8.76
CA GLU A 50 15.83 -10.15 10.14
C GLU A 50 16.95 -9.93 11.17
N ASP A 51 18.20 -10.10 10.76
CA ASP A 51 19.39 -9.79 11.58
C ASP A 51 19.73 -8.30 11.63
N ASN A 52 18.83 -7.46 11.11
CA ASN A 52 18.89 -6.01 11.02
C ASN A 52 19.91 -5.45 10.02
N SER A 53 20.67 -6.29 9.33
CA SER A 53 21.55 -5.86 8.26
C SER A 53 20.78 -5.38 7.03
N TYR A 54 21.45 -4.63 6.17
CA TYR A 54 20.91 -4.16 4.90
C TYR A 54 21.51 -4.98 3.76
N LEU A 55 20.67 -5.46 2.85
CA LEU A 55 21.08 -6.06 1.60
C LEU A 55 20.77 -5.09 0.46
N LEU A 56 21.82 -4.50 -0.11
CA LEU A 56 21.74 -3.60 -1.24
C LEU A 56 21.86 -4.43 -2.53
N LYS A 57 20.93 -4.26 -3.47
CA LYS A 57 20.91 -5.00 -4.75
C LYS A 57 20.82 -4.04 -5.93
N LEU A 58 21.88 -3.99 -6.73
CA LEU A 58 21.95 -3.12 -7.90
C LEU A 58 21.33 -3.80 -9.12
N GLN A 59 20.43 -3.09 -9.81
CA GLN A 59 19.67 -3.65 -10.94
C GLN A 59 20.38 -3.57 -12.30
N LYS A 60 21.39 -2.71 -12.43
CA LYS A 60 22.14 -2.50 -13.67
C LYS A 60 23.62 -2.66 -13.39
N ASN A 61 24.39 -3.22 -14.31
CA ASN A 61 25.85 -3.29 -14.19
C ASN A 61 26.46 -1.88 -14.29
N THR A 62 26.50 -1.16 -13.17
CA THR A 62 27.11 0.16 -13.03
C THR A 62 27.98 0.15 -11.78
N SER A 63 29.22 0.63 -11.88
CA SER A 63 30.10 0.67 -10.72
C SER A 63 29.76 1.87 -9.85
N TYR A 64 29.35 1.62 -8.60
CA TYR A 64 29.10 2.64 -7.60
C TYR A 64 30.00 2.42 -6.39
N LYS A 65 30.52 3.53 -5.86
CA LYS A 65 31.04 3.59 -4.49
C LYS A 65 29.91 3.96 -3.55
N ILE A 66 29.70 3.16 -2.53
CA ILE A 66 28.65 3.35 -1.54
C ILE A 66 29.25 3.97 -0.29
N PHE A 67 28.61 5.03 0.19
CA PHE A 67 28.90 5.70 1.44
C PHE A 67 27.69 5.61 2.36
N ILE A 68 27.91 5.67 3.67
CA ILE A 68 26.89 5.37 4.67
C ILE A 68 26.84 6.51 5.70
N GLY A 69 25.65 6.79 6.21
CA GLY A 69 25.46 7.72 7.31
C GLY A 69 24.12 7.52 8.00
N ASP A 70 23.94 8.23 9.11
CA ASP A 70 22.72 8.19 9.91
C ASP A 70 21.58 9.02 9.29
N ASN A 71 21.91 9.91 8.36
CA ASN A 71 21.01 10.68 7.52
C ASN A 71 21.80 11.21 6.31
N ILE A 72 21.10 11.75 5.31
CA ILE A 72 21.70 12.27 4.07
C ILE A 72 22.78 13.33 4.33
N SER A 73 22.61 14.20 5.33
CA SER A 73 23.59 15.25 5.62
C SER A 73 24.82 14.78 6.41
N SER A 74 24.79 13.56 6.94
CA SER A 74 25.86 12.98 7.76
C SER A 74 26.47 11.73 7.13
N ILE A 75 26.43 11.61 5.80
CA ILE A 75 27.14 10.55 5.06
C ILE A 75 28.65 10.71 5.32
N ASP A 76 29.31 9.62 5.74
CA ASP A 76 30.77 9.58 5.89
C ASP A 76 31.44 9.35 4.53
N TRP A 77 31.93 10.44 3.94
CA TRP A 77 32.61 10.42 2.64
C TRP A 77 34.05 9.85 2.67
N ASN A 78 34.58 9.52 3.85
CA ASN A 78 35.93 8.97 3.98
C ASN A 78 35.96 7.44 3.90
N LYS A 79 34.80 6.79 4.03
CA LYS A 79 34.67 5.33 4.03
C LYS A 79 33.70 4.87 2.94
N SER A 80 34.24 4.24 1.89
CA SER A 80 33.46 3.71 0.78
C SER A 80 33.44 2.18 0.73
N TYR A 81 32.38 1.63 0.13
CA TYR A 81 32.19 0.22 -0.16
C TYR A 81 31.90 0.04 -1.65
N ASP A 82 32.43 -1.00 -2.29
CA ASP A 82 32.19 -1.26 -3.72
C ASP A 82 30.97 -2.19 -3.89
N LEU A 83 29.90 -1.70 -4.55
CA LEU A 83 28.66 -2.47 -4.79
C LEU A 83 28.78 -3.49 -5.94
N SER A 84 29.85 -3.42 -6.73
CA SER A 84 30.06 -4.28 -7.90
C SER A 84 30.69 -5.64 -7.58
N GLN A 85 31.06 -5.89 -6.32
CA GLN A 85 31.56 -7.20 -5.89
C GLN A 85 30.38 -8.10 -5.46
N ASN A 86 30.44 -9.41 -5.73
CA ASN A 86 29.40 -10.40 -5.39
C ASN A 86 28.03 -10.21 -6.09
N ASN A 87 27.96 -10.43 -7.41
CA ASN A 87 26.69 -10.48 -8.16
C ASN A 87 25.80 -9.23 -8.00
N ASN A 88 26.40 -8.03 -7.87
CA ASN A 88 25.69 -6.76 -7.67
C ASN A 88 24.97 -6.64 -6.31
N GLU A 89 25.42 -7.38 -5.29
CA GLU A 89 24.86 -7.34 -3.94
C GLU A 89 25.90 -6.92 -2.90
N LEU A 90 25.49 -6.10 -1.93
CA LEU A 90 26.31 -5.68 -0.81
C LEU A 90 25.53 -5.80 0.49
N LYS A 91 26.04 -6.61 1.42
CA LYS A 91 25.51 -6.71 2.78
C LYS A 91 26.21 -5.70 3.69
N ILE A 92 25.44 -4.87 4.37
CA ILE A 92 25.90 -3.89 5.35
C ILE A 92 25.33 -4.24 6.73
N GLU A 93 26.21 -4.54 7.67
CA GLU A 93 25.82 -4.81 9.05
C GLU A 93 25.29 -3.53 9.72
N ASN A 94 24.19 -3.66 10.46
CA ASN A 94 23.66 -2.60 11.32
C ASN A 94 23.36 -3.19 12.70
N PRO A 95 24.23 -2.99 13.70
CA PRO A 95 24.03 -3.57 15.01
C PRO A 95 22.90 -2.89 15.82
N ASN A 96 22.36 -1.75 15.36
CA ASN A 96 21.31 -1.02 16.07
C ASN A 96 19.95 -1.18 15.37
N LYS A 97 19.07 -2.01 15.96
CA LYS A 97 17.73 -2.28 15.43
C LYS A 97 16.82 -1.05 15.38
N GLY A 98 17.02 -0.06 16.24
CA GLY A 98 16.22 1.18 16.19
C GLY A 98 16.67 2.15 15.09
N LYS A 99 17.83 1.94 14.47
CA LYS A 99 18.48 2.95 13.64
C LYS A 99 18.35 2.66 12.15
N ARG A 100 17.78 3.63 11.43
CA ARG A 100 17.76 3.65 9.97
C ARG A 100 19.10 4.17 9.43
N LEU A 101 19.64 3.50 8.42
CA LEU A 101 20.82 3.95 7.68
C LEU A 101 20.41 4.59 6.35
N TYR A 102 21.21 5.56 5.94
CA TYR A 102 21.11 6.22 4.66
C TYR A 102 22.41 6.03 3.88
N PHE A 103 22.27 5.95 2.57
CA PHE A 103 23.35 5.61 1.67
C PHE A 103 23.49 6.66 0.56
N ALA A 104 24.70 6.83 0.08
CA ALA A 104 24.99 7.55 -1.16
C ALA A 104 25.75 6.63 -2.11
N ALA A 105 25.27 6.47 -3.34
CA ALA A 105 25.93 5.76 -4.42
C ALA A 105 26.53 6.78 -5.38
N VAL A 106 27.86 6.83 -5.46
CA VAL A 106 28.59 7.78 -6.28
C VAL A 106 29.28 7.05 -7.42
N ASN A 107 29.08 7.55 -8.64
CA ASN A 107 29.90 7.22 -9.80
C ASN A 107 30.45 8.52 -10.42
N THR A 108 31.03 8.44 -11.63
CA THR A 108 31.64 9.61 -12.28
C THR A 108 30.65 10.66 -12.78
N ILE A 109 29.35 10.36 -12.82
CA ILE A 109 28.30 11.17 -13.45
C ILE A 109 27.21 11.56 -12.45
N ASP A 110 26.97 10.72 -11.43
CA ASP A 110 25.78 10.81 -10.59
C ASP A 110 26.07 10.49 -9.12
N THR A 111 25.26 11.06 -8.23
CA THR A 111 25.20 10.75 -6.81
C THR A 111 23.75 10.47 -6.43
N LEU A 112 23.44 9.20 -6.19
CA LEU A 112 22.12 8.75 -5.78
C LEU A 112 22.08 8.58 -4.27
N TYR A 113 21.17 9.27 -3.61
CA TYR A 113 20.85 9.01 -2.20
C TYR A 113 19.76 7.95 -2.10
N PHE A 114 19.89 7.03 -1.15
CA PHE A 114 18.93 5.95 -0.98
C PHE A 114 18.90 5.37 0.44
N SER A 115 17.84 4.63 0.76
CA SER A 115 17.62 3.91 2.00
C SER A 115 16.61 2.77 1.75
N GLU A 116 16.30 2.00 2.78
CA GLU A 116 15.19 1.03 2.73
C GLU A 116 13.85 1.73 2.45
N ARG A 117 13.06 1.16 1.54
CA ARG A 117 11.73 1.68 1.24
C ARG A 117 10.71 1.26 2.28
N GLU A 118 10.62 -0.05 2.51
CA GLU A 118 9.77 -0.60 3.57
C GLU A 118 10.37 -0.22 4.92
N ILE A 119 9.53 0.36 5.77
CA ILE A 119 9.87 0.60 7.15
C ILE A 119 9.28 -0.58 7.91
N ASP A 120 10.16 -1.53 8.25
CA ASP A 120 9.76 -2.76 8.93
C ASP A 120 9.20 -2.42 10.33
N MET A 121 7.89 -2.60 10.47
CA MET A 121 7.13 -2.37 11.69
C MET A 121 6.41 -3.67 12.03
N GLU A 122 6.43 -4.07 13.29
CA GLU A 122 5.80 -5.31 13.72
C GLU A 122 4.28 -5.25 13.55
N ASN A 123 3.67 -4.13 13.94
CA ASN A 123 2.22 -3.97 14.00
C ASN A 123 1.68 -2.84 13.11
N SER A 124 2.41 -2.45 12.08
CA SER A 124 1.90 -1.57 11.02
C SER A 124 2.20 -2.16 9.65
N VAL A 125 1.15 -2.26 8.84
CA VAL A 125 1.26 -2.77 7.47
C VAL A 125 1.53 -1.65 6.48
N ASN A 126 2.19 -1.99 5.38
CA ASN A 126 2.34 -1.10 4.23
C ASN A 126 3.04 0.24 4.56
N PHE A 127 3.88 0.26 5.61
CA PHE A 127 4.66 1.43 6.03
C PHE A 127 5.88 1.57 5.11
N ARG A 128 5.95 2.69 4.37
CA ARG A 128 7.10 2.96 3.51
C ARG A 128 7.40 4.45 3.29
N ASP A 129 8.62 4.70 2.85
CA ASP A 129 9.11 5.99 2.38
C ASP A 129 8.83 6.19 0.87
N LEU A 130 8.42 7.40 0.48
CA LEU A 130 8.26 7.77 -0.94
C LEU A 130 9.55 8.30 -1.57
N GLY A 131 10.66 8.32 -0.82
CA GLY A 131 11.98 8.71 -1.31
C GLY A 131 12.49 7.88 -2.50
N GLY A 132 13.41 8.47 -3.26
CA GLY A 132 14.10 7.85 -4.39
C GLY A 132 13.25 7.68 -5.65
N ILE A 133 11.98 8.09 -5.64
CA ILE A 133 11.14 8.05 -6.83
C ILE A 133 11.60 9.15 -7.79
N GLU A 134 12.01 8.76 -9.00
CA GLU A 134 12.51 9.65 -10.04
C GLU A 134 11.37 10.45 -10.71
N THR A 135 11.60 11.75 -10.93
CA THR A 135 10.71 12.64 -11.67
C THR A 135 11.02 12.64 -13.16
N LYS A 136 10.11 13.19 -13.98
CA LYS A 136 10.30 13.26 -15.45
C LYS A 136 11.54 14.06 -15.87
N ASP A 137 12.01 14.97 -15.03
CA ASP A 137 13.18 15.81 -15.22
C ASP A 137 14.45 15.25 -14.55
N GLY A 138 14.42 14.00 -14.06
CA GLY A 138 15.59 13.29 -13.51
C GLY A 138 15.95 13.64 -12.07
N LYS A 139 15.13 14.46 -11.39
CA LYS A 139 15.25 14.67 -9.94
C LYS A 139 14.66 13.50 -9.17
N HIS A 140 14.94 13.43 -7.88
CA HIS A 140 14.45 12.35 -7.04
C HIS A 140 13.72 12.89 -5.81
N VAL A 141 12.64 12.22 -5.40
CA VAL A 141 12.00 12.50 -4.11
C VAL A 141 13.00 12.27 -2.99
N LYS A 142 13.21 13.25 -2.11
CA LYS A 142 14.11 13.16 -0.96
C LYS A 142 13.67 12.04 -0.03
N TRP A 143 14.60 11.16 0.30
CA TRP A 143 14.42 10.13 1.32
C TRP A 143 14.21 10.74 2.70
N GLY A 144 13.40 10.05 3.50
CA GLY A 144 13.11 10.40 4.88
C GLY A 144 12.19 11.60 5.06
N MET A 145 11.44 12.00 4.02
CA MET A 145 10.65 13.23 4.05
C MET A 145 9.15 13.01 3.97
N ILE A 146 8.70 11.99 3.24
CA ILE A 146 7.29 11.68 3.02
C ILE A 146 7.08 10.18 3.21
N TYR A 147 6.31 9.83 4.23
CA TYR A 147 5.99 8.45 4.58
C TYR A 147 4.50 8.17 4.37
N ARG A 148 4.20 6.92 4.11
CA ARG A 148 2.84 6.38 4.09
C ARG A 148 2.75 5.09 4.89
N SER A 149 1.60 4.82 5.51
CA SER A 149 1.38 3.56 6.23
C SER A 149 -0.09 3.14 6.27
N GLY A 150 -0.34 1.97 6.86
CA GLY A 150 -1.63 1.57 7.43
C GLY A 150 -1.88 2.17 8.82
N GLU A 151 -2.84 1.59 9.54
CA GLU A 151 -3.19 1.99 10.91
C GLU A 151 -2.04 1.85 11.91
N LEU A 152 -2.04 2.71 12.93
CA LEU A 152 -1.00 2.82 13.94
C LEU A 152 -1.51 2.45 15.34
N ASP A 153 -2.67 1.80 15.44
CA ASP A 153 -3.37 1.51 16.71
C ASP A 153 -2.75 0.36 17.50
N LYS A 154 -1.73 -0.32 16.96
CA LYS A 154 -1.10 -1.51 17.54
C LYS A 154 0.42 -1.47 17.61
N LEU A 155 1.03 -0.33 17.28
CA LEU A 155 2.49 -0.18 17.35
C LEU A 155 3.04 -0.65 18.71
N THR A 156 4.08 -1.47 18.68
CA THR A 156 4.83 -1.89 19.87
C THR A 156 5.70 -0.76 20.42
N GLU A 157 6.36 -0.97 21.57
CA GLU A 157 7.34 0.00 22.07
C GLU A 157 8.52 0.15 21.10
N GLU A 158 8.96 -0.95 20.49
CA GLU A 158 10.00 -0.98 19.47
C GLU A 158 9.57 -0.22 18.19
N ASP A 159 8.32 -0.39 17.74
CA ASP A 159 7.77 0.36 16.60
C ASP A 159 7.74 1.87 16.91
N LEU A 160 7.34 2.25 18.13
CA LEU A 160 7.31 3.65 18.57
C LEU A 160 8.71 4.25 18.67
N ASP A 161 9.69 3.47 19.14
CA ASP A 161 11.09 3.87 19.16
C ASP A 161 11.64 4.02 17.74
N TYR A 162 11.30 3.12 16.83
CA TYR A 162 11.72 3.25 15.45
C TYR A 162 11.07 4.49 14.78
N MET A 163 9.78 4.72 15.04
CA MET A 163 9.07 5.89 14.55
C MET A 163 9.68 7.22 15.05
N LYS A 164 10.22 7.26 16.28
CA LYS A 164 10.97 8.43 16.78
C LYS A 164 12.21 8.70 15.92
N GLU A 165 12.93 7.66 15.50
CA GLU A 165 14.14 7.82 14.69
C GLU A 165 13.87 8.29 13.26
N LEU A 166 12.67 8.03 12.73
CA LEU A 166 12.22 8.63 11.48
C LEU A 166 12.00 10.15 11.59
N LYS A 167 11.98 10.69 12.83
CA LYS A 167 11.79 12.12 13.14
C LYS A 167 10.52 12.71 12.52
N ILE A 168 9.49 11.89 12.34
CA ILE A 168 8.19 12.31 11.80
C ILE A 168 7.65 13.44 12.69
N LYS A 169 7.37 14.59 12.09
CA LYS A 169 6.87 15.77 12.79
C LYS A 169 5.36 15.93 12.69
N THR A 170 4.75 15.36 11.65
CA THR A 170 3.31 15.46 11.39
C THR A 170 2.76 14.10 10.94
N ILE A 171 1.63 13.71 11.51
CA ILE A 171 0.79 12.60 11.06
C ILE A 171 -0.52 13.18 10.50
N CYS A 172 -0.86 12.81 9.28
CA CYS A 172 -2.15 13.08 8.66
C CYS A 172 -2.98 11.79 8.63
N ASP A 173 -3.97 11.70 9.52
CA ASP A 173 -4.87 10.54 9.61
C ASP A 173 -6.07 10.72 8.66
N LEU A 174 -6.15 9.87 7.65
CA LEU A 174 -7.17 9.91 6.59
C LEU A 174 -8.44 9.13 6.95
N ARG A 175 -8.48 8.50 8.13
CA ARG A 175 -9.58 7.66 8.58
C ARG A 175 -10.81 8.45 8.99
N SER A 176 -11.97 7.81 8.99
CA SER A 176 -13.19 8.40 9.52
C SER A 176 -13.14 8.48 11.06
N ASN A 177 -14.01 9.29 11.66
CA ASN A 177 -14.11 9.40 13.12
C ASN A 177 -14.32 8.04 13.79
N ILE A 178 -15.10 7.16 13.17
CA ILE A 178 -15.44 5.84 13.73
C ILE A 178 -14.24 4.92 13.74
N GLU A 179 -13.47 4.91 12.65
CA GLU A 179 -12.23 4.13 12.57
C GLU A 179 -11.25 4.59 13.66
N ILE A 180 -11.17 5.89 13.96
CA ILE A 180 -10.32 6.46 15.02
C ILE A 180 -10.85 6.11 16.42
N GLU A 181 -12.15 6.23 16.65
CA GLU A 181 -12.77 5.88 17.93
C GLU A 181 -12.55 4.41 18.28
N GLU A 182 -12.64 3.51 17.30
CA GLU A 182 -12.46 2.08 17.48
C GLU A 182 -10.98 1.68 17.61
N LYS A 183 -10.09 2.43 16.95
CA LYS A 183 -8.66 2.12 16.82
C LYS A 183 -7.82 3.41 16.89
N PRO A 184 -7.69 4.03 18.07
CA PRO A 184 -6.93 5.26 18.22
C PRO A 184 -5.44 5.04 17.92
N ASP A 185 -4.82 5.96 17.19
CA ASP A 185 -3.39 5.83 16.86
C ASP A 185 -2.51 5.87 18.11
N MET A 186 -1.43 5.08 18.06
CA MET A 186 -0.28 5.23 18.92
C MET A 186 0.85 5.92 18.14
N TYR A 187 1.43 6.97 18.71
CA TYR A 187 2.56 7.68 18.11
C TYR A 187 3.40 8.40 19.18
N PRO A 188 4.68 8.72 18.89
CA PRO A 188 5.54 9.44 19.83
C PRO A 188 5.00 10.80 20.25
N LYS A 189 5.28 11.22 21.49
CA LYS A 189 4.93 12.55 21.98
C LYS A 189 5.60 13.64 21.15
N GLY A 190 4.90 14.77 20.94
CA GLY A 190 5.41 15.93 20.21
C GLY A 190 5.17 15.90 18.71
N VAL A 191 4.62 14.81 18.17
CA VAL A 191 4.16 14.73 16.77
C VAL A 191 2.85 15.50 16.63
N ASN A 192 2.76 16.34 15.59
CA ASN A 192 1.52 17.03 15.26
C ASN A 192 0.56 16.04 14.57
N TRP A 193 -0.63 15.85 15.11
CA TRP A 193 -1.64 14.99 14.51
C TRP A 193 -2.75 15.82 13.88
N THR A 194 -3.04 15.55 12.61
CA THR A 194 -4.04 16.27 11.80
C THR A 194 -5.06 15.29 11.25
N HIS A 195 -6.33 15.48 11.60
CA HIS A 195 -7.43 14.66 11.10
C HIS A 195 -7.93 15.13 9.73
N LEU A 196 -7.83 14.28 8.71
CA LEU A 196 -8.22 14.55 7.34
C LEU A 196 -9.15 13.46 6.79
N PRO A 197 -10.39 13.32 7.29
CA PRO A 197 -11.23 12.18 6.94
C PRO A 197 -11.55 12.19 5.44
N ILE A 198 -11.06 11.17 4.73
CA ILE A 198 -11.33 10.95 3.30
C ILE A 198 -12.36 9.84 3.16
N GLY A 199 -13.43 10.12 2.41
CA GLY A 199 -14.55 9.21 2.22
C GLY A 199 -15.61 9.30 3.32
N ASN A 200 -16.76 8.63 3.07
CA ASN A 200 -17.92 8.66 3.97
C ASN A 200 -18.17 7.28 4.61
N LEU A 201 -17.29 6.87 5.52
CA LEU A 201 -17.40 5.61 6.27
C LEU A 201 -18.04 5.88 7.64
N ASP A 202 -19.37 5.84 7.69
CA ASP A 202 -20.13 5.82 8.94
C ASP A 202 -20.49 4.39 9.41
N LYS A 203 -20.86 4.20 10.69
CA LYS A 203 -21.17 2.89 11.30
C LYS A 203 -22.30 2.16 10.55
N GLY A 204 -23.26 2.92 10.03
CA GLY A 204 -24.37 2.40 9.23
C GLY A 204 -23.88 1.84 7.89
N ASN A 205 -22.99 2.56 7.22
CA ASN A 205 -22.42 2.17 5.93
C ASN A 205 -21.53 0.94 6.07
N THR A 206 -20.69 0.85 7.12
CA THR A 206 -19.84 -0.33 7.35
C THR A 206 -20.66 -1.59 7.61
N LYS A 207 -21.70 -1.53 8.46
CA LYS A 207 -22.58 -2.67 8.74
C LYS A 207 -23.35 -3.13 7.49
N LYS A 208 -23.86 -2.16 6.70
CA LYS A 208 -24.54 -2.44 5.42
C LYS A 208 -23.58 -3.09 4.42
N MET A 209 -22.35 -2.59 4.33
CA MET A 209 -21.32 -3.12 3.44
C MET A 209 -20.95 -4.55 3.83
N PHE A 210 -20.70 -4.82 5.11
CA PHE A 210 -20.42 -6.16 5.60
C PHE A 210 -21.55 -7.15 5.27
N LYS A 211 -22.80 -6.76 5.52
CA LYS A 211 -23.97 -7.57 5.16
C LYS A 211 -24.01 -7.83 3.65
N LYS A 212 -23.81 -6.80 2.83
CA LYS A 212 -23.78 -6.89 1.36
C LYS A 212 -22.71 -7.88 0.87
N LEU A 213 -21.50 -7.85 1.44
CA LEU A 213 -20.43 -8.77 1.06
C LEU A 213 -20.72 -10.21 1.46
N ARG A 214 -21.30 -10.43 2.64
CA ARG A 214 -21.65 -11.78 3.11
C ARG A 214 -22.78 -12.42 2.30
N GLU A 215 -23.73 -11.62 1.85
CA GLU A 215 -24.91 -12.08 1.09
C GLU A 215 -24.70 -12.05 -0.43
N ALA A 216 -23.55 -11.56 -0.90
CA ALA A 216 -23.23 -11.47 -2.32
C ALA A 216 -22.98 -12.85 -2.95
N ASP A 217 -23.41 -13.00 -4.19
CA ASP A 217 -23.10 -14.17 -5.01
C ASP A 217 -21.74 -13.98 -5.71
N PRO A 218 -20.73 -14.83 -5.47
CA PRO A 218 -19.40 -14.68 -6.05
C PRO A 218 -19.38 -14.79 -7.58
N LEU A 219 -20.43 -15.33 -8.22
CA LEU A 219 -20.51 -15.42 -9.68
C LEU A 219 -20.99 -14.12 -10.34
N THR A 220 -21.68 -13.26 -9.60
CA THR A 220 -22.31 -12.04 -10.14
C THR A 220 -21.81 -10.76 -9.47
N PHE A 221 -21.25 -10.85 -8.27
CA PHE A 221 -20.69 -9.70 -7.56
C PHE A 221 -19.40 -9.22 -8.22
N ASN A 222 -19.40 -7.97 -8.66
CA ASN A 222 -18.23 -7.33 -9.23
C ASN A 222 -17.57 -6.40 -8.20
N GLY A 223 -16.65 -6.97 -7.41
CA GLY A 223 -15.89 -6.22 -6.40
C GLY A 223 -14.96 -5.16 -7.00
N GLU A 224 -14.43 -5.40 -8.19
CA GLU A 224 -13.55 -4.45 -8.89
C GLU A 224 -14.32 -3.20 -9.30
N LYS A 225 -15.50 -3.39 -9.90
CA LYS A 225 -16.38 -2.28 -10.29
C LYS A 225 -16.77 -1.43 -9.08
N LEU A 226 -17.07 -2.08 -7.95
CA LEU A 226 -17.34 -1.36 -6.71
C LEU A 226 -16.15 -0.49 -6.28
N MET A 227 -14.93 -1.03 -6.33
CA MET A 227 -13.72 -0.28 -5.98
C MET A 227 -13.42 0.86 -6.97
N GLU A 228 -13.65 0.65 -8.26
CA GLU A 228 -13.55 1.70 -9.28
C GLU A 228 -14.50 2.86 -9.01
N ASP A 229 -15.77 2.56 -8.71
CA ASP A 229 -16.79 3.57 -8.44
C ASP A 229 -16.44 4.37 -7.17
N LEU A 230 -16.00 3.69 -6.10
CA LEU A 230 -15.51 4.37 -4.88
C LEU A 230 -14.28 5.26 -5.16
N SER A 231 -13.32 4.75 -5.94
CA SER A 231 -12.10 5.49 -6.31
C SER A 231 -12.44 6.80 -7.03
N GLY A 232 -13.41 6.74 -7.95
CA GLY A 232 -13.85 7.86 -8.76
C GLY A 232 -14.40 9.03 -7.94
N ASP A 233 -15.11 8.73 -6.85
CA ASP A 233 -15.75 9.74 -6.01
C ASP A 233 -14.77 10.40 -5.01
N PHE A 234 -13.74 9.68 -4.56
CA PHE A 234 -12.84 10.19 -3.51
C PHE A 234 -12.06 11.43 -3.92
N PHE A 235 -11.49 11.43 -5.13
CA PHE A 235 -10.70 12.56 -5.62
C PHE A 235 -11.55 13.85 -5.58
N ILE A 236 -12.76 13.80 -6.12
CA ILE A 236 -13.60 14.98 -6.26
C ILE A 236 -14.18 15.43 -4.91
N SER A 237 -14.71 14.48 -4.13
CA SER A 237 -15.39 14.77 -2.86
C SER A 237 -14.45 15.22 -1.74
N SER A 238 -13.16 14.86 -1.81
CA SER A 238 -12.19 15.10 -0.73
C SER A 238 -11.15 16.18 -1.05
N LYS A 239 -11.38 17.03 -2.05
CA LYS A 239 -10.46 18.10 -2.48
C LYS A 239 -9.95 19.00 -1.34
N ASP A 240 -10.82 19.37 -0.40
CA ASP A 240 -10.43 20.23 0.74
C ASP A 240 -9.50 19.50 1.73
N LYS A 241 -9.62 18.17 1.83
CA LYS A 241 -8.72 17.33 2.64
C LYS A 241 -7.37 17.20 1.96
N PHE A 242 -7.35 17.00 0.64
CA PHE A 242 -6.11 17.03 -0.12
C PHE A 242 -5.43 18.40 -0.04
N LYS A 243 -6.20 19.50 -0.10
CA LYS A 243 -5.65 20.84 0.12
C LYS A 243 -4.92 20.92 1.45
N THR A 244 -5.59 20.49 2.53
CA THR A 244 -5.00 20.53 3.87
C THR A 244 -3.76 19.62 3.98
N LEU A 245 -3.74 18.47 3.30
CA LEU A 245 -2.55 17.62 3.19
C LEU A 245 -1.38 18.37 2.53
N PHE A 246 -1.61 19.05 1.40
CA PHE A 246 -0.59 19.87 0.75
C PHE A 246 -0.14 21.07 1.61
N ASP A 247 -1.06 21.72 2.33
CA ASP A 247 -0.71 22.79 3.27
C ASP A 247 0.23 22.26 4.39
N ASN A 248 -0.01 21.06 4.91
CA ASN A 248 0.90 20.40 5.87
C ASN A 248 2.26 20.06 5.23
N LEU A 249 2.29 19.57 3.99
CA LEU A 249 3.54 19.31 3.27
C LEU A 249 4.37 20.59 3.04
N LEU A 250 3.70 21.72 2.80
CA LEU A 250 4.34 23.04 2.59
C LEU A 250 4.76 23.74 3.90
N SER A 251 4.24 23.29 5.06
CA SER A 251 4.66 23.81 6.38
C SER A 251 6.11 23.47 6.72
N ASP A 252 6.64 23.94 7.85
CA ASP A 252 7.98 23.57 8.36
C ASP A 252 7.99 22.26 9.18
N LYS A 253 6.83 21.57 9.27
CA LYS A 253 6.60 20.40 10.12
C LYS A 253 6.74 19.07 9.37
N THR A 254 7.82 18.93 8.59
CA THR A 254 8.21 17.67 7.92
C THR A 254 9.48 17.08 8.56
N PRO A 255 9.70 15.76 8.52
CA PRO A 255 9.00 14.72 7.73
C PRO A 255 7.54 14.48 8.10
N LEU A 256 6.74 14.08 7.12
CA LEU A 256 5.29 13.87 7.27
C LEU A 256 4.92 12.42 6.96
N LEU A 257 4.10 11.82 7.81
CA LEU A 257 3.42 10.54 7.57
C LEU A 257 1.94 10.80 7.28
N PHE A 258 1.38 10.14 6.28
CA PHE A 258 -0.07 10.06 6.10
C PHE A 258 -0.53 8.62 5.97
N HIS A 259 -1.67 8.30 6.57
CA HIS A 259 -2.11 6.91 6.65
C HIS A 259 -3.63 6.78 6.64
N CYS A 260 -4.09 5.56 6.40
CA CYS A 260 -5.47 5.16 6.60
C CYS A 260 -5.46 3.74 7.20
N THR A 261 -6.59 3.06 7.27
CA THR A 261 -6.69 1.71 7.87
C THR A 261 -5.74 0.70 7.22
N ALA A 262 -5.84 0.51 5.90
CA ALA A 262 -5.02 -0.45 5.17
C ALA A 262 -3.75 0.18 4.56
N GLY A 263 -3.68 1.51 4.53
CA GLY A 263 -2.62 2.23 3.86
C GLY A 263 -2.62 2.08 2.33
N LYS A 264 -3.73 1.66 1.70
CA LYS A 264 -3.78 1.33 0.26
C LYS A 264 -4.57 2.32 -0.60
N ASP A 265 -5.88 2.52 -0.33
CA ASP A 265 -6.76 3.30 -1.22
C ASP A 265 -6.61 4.81 -0.95
N ARG A 266 -7.18 5.32 0.15
CA ARG A 266 -7.08 6.74 0.56
C ARG A 266 -5.64 7.25 0.62
N THR A 267 -4.76 6.42 1.19
CA THR A 267 -3.31 6.66 1.23
C THR A 267 -2.72 6.62 -0.18
N GLY A 268 -3.04 5.63 -1.01
CA GLY A 268 -2.50 5.51 -2.37
C GLY A 268 -2.94 6.64 -3.29
N TYR A 269 -4.18 7.11 -3.19
CA TYR A 269 -4.64 8.30 -3.92
C TYR A 269 -3.89 9.55 -3.47
N SER A 270 -3.66 9.68 -2.17
CA SER A 270 -2.86 10.78 -1.60
C SER A 270 -1.42 10.73 -2.11
N SER A 271 -0.78 9.56 -2.09
CA SER A 271 0.55 9.33 -2.67
C SER A 271 0.57 9.70 -4.15
N ALA A 272 -0.41 9.25 -4.93
CA ALA A 272 -0.49 9.56 -6.35
C ALA A 272 -0.56 11.07 -6.62
N LEU A 273 -1.39 11.82 -5.87
CA LEU A 273 -1.48 13.28 -6.01
C LEU A 273 -0.17 13.98 -5.65
N ILE A 274 0.50 13.55 -4.57
CA ILE A 274 1.81 14.08 -4.18
C ILE A 274 2.83 13.86 -5.31
N LEU A 275 2.91 12.63 -5.83
CA LEU A 275 3.86 12.29 -6.88
C LEU A 275 3.55 13.00 -8.21
N PHE A 276 2.27 13.19 -8.56
CA PHE A 276 1.87 14.05 -9.68
C PHE A 276 2.32 15.50 -9.48
N ALA A 277 2.12 16.05 -8.28
CA ALA A 277 2.53 17.42 -7.96
C ALA A 277 4.06 17.59 -8.02
N LEU A 278 4.82 16.56 -7.65
CA LEU A 278 6.28 16.52 -7.75
C LEU A 278 6.79 16.29 -9.18
N GLY A 279 5.92 15.91 -10.12
CA GLY A 279 6.29 15.73 -11.53
C GLY A 279 6.79 14.33 -11.88
N VAL A 280 6.44 13.33 -11.08
CA VAL A 280 6.71 11.91 -11.39
C VAL A 280 5.89 11.47 -12.61
N ASN A 281 6.43 10.55 -13.39
CA ASN A 281 5.72 10.01 -14.55
C ASN A 281 4.54 9.11 -14.12
N GLU A 282 3.48 9.09 -14.93
CA GLU A 282 2.23 8.39 -14.57
C GLU A 282 2.48 6.89 -14.32
N LYS A 283 3.29 6.22 -15.16
CA LYS A 283 3.61 4.80 -14.99
C LYS A 283 4.22 4.50 -13.61
N THR A 284 5.23 5.27 -13.19
CA THR A 284 5.88 5.10 -11.89
C THR A 284 4.92 5.36 -10.73
N ILE A 285 3.96 6.27 -10.88
CA ILE A 285 2.90 6.49 -9.88
C ILE A 285 2.01 5.24 -9.74
N PHE A 286 1.63 4.62 -10.86
CA PHE A 286 0.88 3.37 -10.83
C PHE A 286 1.71 2.23 -10.22
N ASP A 287 2.99 2.14 -10.56
CA ASP A 287 3.90 1.13 -10.00
C ASP A 287 4.02 1.29 -8.47
N GLU A 288 4.14 2.51 -7.93
CA GLU A 288 4.13 2.77 -6.48
C GLU A 288 2.79 2.39 -5.83
N TYR A 289 1.68 2.74 -6.48
CA TYR A 289 0.35 2.44 -5.98
C TYR A 289 0.13 0.93 -5.84
N LEU A 290 0.47 0.17 -6.90
CA LEU A 290 0.35 -1.28 -6.97
C LEU A 290 1.28 -2.02 -5.99
N LEU A 291 2.35 -1.38 -5.54
CA LEU A 291 3.27 -1.92 -4.54
C LEU A 291 2.57 -2.24 -3.20
N SER A 292 1.42 -1.63 -2.95
CA SER A 292 0.56 -1.99 -1.81
C SER A 292 0.12 -3.45 -1.82
N ASN A 293 0.00 -4.08 -2.99
CA ASN A 293 -0.32 -5.51 -3.09
C ASN A 293 0.84 -6.40 -2.59
N HIS A 294 2.08 -5.97 -2.83
CA HIS A 294 3.27 -6.68 -2.38
C HIS A 294 3.41 -6.63 -0.86
N PHE A 295 3.40 -5.43 -0.29
CA PHE A 295 3.60 -5.22 1.15
C PHE A 295 2.40 -5.65 2.01
N ARG A 296 1.19 -5.72 1.44
CA ARG A 296 0.02 -6.22 2.17
C ARG A 296 -0.26 -7.69 1.96
N TYR A 297 0.52 -8.38 1.14
CA TYR A 297 0.20 -9.73 0.69
C TYR A 297 -0.10 -10.68 1.86
N ASP A 298 0.81 -10.80 2.82
CA ASP A 298 0.66 -11.76 3.92
C ASP A 298 -0.53 -11.41 4.84
N SER A 299 -0.70 -10.11 5.16
CA SER A 299 -1.86 -9.62 5.91
C SER A 299 -3.18 -9.89 5.18
N ASN A 300 -3.19 -9.70 3.85
CA ASN A 300 -4.37 -9.94 3.04
C ASN A 300 -4.71 -11.44 2.97
N GLU A 301 -3.74 -12.30 2.74
CA GLU A 301 -3.98 -13.75 2.68
C GLU A 301 -4.47 -14.31 4.03
N ASP A 302 -3.92 -13.85 5.16
CA ASP A 302 -4.41 -14.22 6.49
C ASP A 302 -5.86 -13.77 6.72
N MET A 303 -6.18 -12.51 6.39
CA MET A 303 -7.53 -11.97 6.55
C MET A 303 -8.54 -12.62 5.60
N LEU A 304 -8.17 -12.94 4.35
CA LEU A 304 -9.03 -13.69 3.41
C LEU A 304 -9.33 -15.09 3.95
N LYS A 305 -8.31 -15.81 4.41
CA LYS A 305 -8.47 -17.14 5.01
C LYS A 305 -9.41 -17.09 6.23
N LYS A 306 -9.26 -16.09 7.10
CA LYS A 306 -10.12 -15.90 8.28
C LYS A 306 -11.55 -15.51 7.88
N ALA A 307 -11.73 -14.61 6.92
CA ALA A 307 -13.03 -14.20 6.38
C ALA A 307 -13.82 -15.39 5.84
N THR A 308 -13.17 -16.19 4.99
CA THR A 308 -13.75 -17.40 4.40
C THR A 308 -14.14 -18.42 5.48
N LYS A 309 -13.23 -18.71 6.42
CA LYS A 309 -13.43 -19.74 7.44
C LYS A 309 -14.47 -19.37 8.51
N PHE A 310 -14.44 -18.14 9.01
CA PHE A 310 -15.21 -17.76 10.21
C PHE A 310 -16.44 -16.91 9.91
N TYR A 311 -16.45 -16.19 8.79
CA TYR A 311 -17.53 -15.27 8.43
C TYR A 311 -18.32 -15.73 7.20
N GLY A 312 -17.86 -16.78 6.51
CA GLY A 312 -18.50 -17.34 5.32
C GLY A 312 -18.52 -16.38 4.13
N ILE A 313 -17.57 -15.45 4.07
CA ILE A 313 -17.43 -14.52 2.95
C ILE A 313 -16.49 -15.17 1.93
N ASP A 314 -16.97 -15.38 0.71
CA ASP A 314 -16.15 -15.95 -0.37
C ASP A 314 -14.97 -15.03 -0.71
N GLU A 315 -13.77 -15.60 -0.86
CA GLU A 315 -12.58 -14.81 -1.14
C GLU A 315 -12.68 -14.03 -2.46
N ARG A 316 -13.43 -14.52 -3.46
CA ARG A 316 -13.61 -13.84 -4.76
C ARG A 316 -14.39 -12.53 -4.62
N ILE A 317 -15.24 -12.45 -3.59
CA ILE A 317 -15.99 -11.24 -3.24
C ILE A 317 -15.06 -10.25 -2.53
N LEU A 318 -14.26 -10.74 -1.58
CA LEU A 318 -13.51 -9.88 -0.66
C LEU A 318 -12.14 -9.45 -1.21
N ARG A 319 -11.46 -10.31 -1.97
CA ARG A 319 -10.10 -10.09 -2.50
C ARG A 319 -9.96 -8.79 -3.29
N PRO A 320 -10.88 -8.42 -4.22
CA PRO A 320 -10.80 -7.14 -4.92
C PRO A 320 -10.84 -5.91 -4.01
N LEU A 321 -11.48 -6.01 -2.84
CA LEU A 321 -11.58 -4.93 -1.85
C LEU A 321 -10.34 -4.85 -0.96
N MET A 322 -9.59 -5.94 -0.82
CA MET A 322 -8.38 -6.02 0.00
C MET A 322 -7.10 -5.69 -0.78
N SER A 323 -7.11 -5.90 -2.09
CA SER A 323 -6.05 -5.53 -3.01
C SER A 323 -6.29 -4.16 -3.66
N VAL A 324 -5.35 -3.74 -4.49
CA VAL A 324 -5.49 -2.60 -5.39
C VAL A 324 -5.26 -3.05 -6.83
N LYS A 325 -5.95 -2.41 -7.77
CA LYS A 325 -5.74 -2.63 -9.21
C LYS A 325 -5.53 -1.31 -9.93
N GLU A 326 -4.83 -1.37 -11.06
CA GLU A 326 -4.58 -0.20 -11.91
C GLU A 326 -5.89 0.51 -12.26
N SER A 327 -6.95 -0.23 -12.58
CA SER A 327 -8.24 0.35 -12.93
C SER A 327 -8.83 1.27 -11.84
N TYR A 328 -8.53 1.02 -10.57
CA TYR A 328 -9.05 1.80 -9.44
C TYR A 328 -8.48 3.22 -9.46
N LEU A 329 -7.14 3.33 -9.49
CA LEU A 329 -6.47 4.64 -9.57
C LEU A 329 -6.76 5.32 -10.92
N ARG A 330 -6.78 4.55 -12.02
CA ARG A 330 -7.09 5.04 -13.36
C ARG A 330 -8.48 5.68 -13.41
N LYS A 331 -9.49 5.06 -12.81
CA LYS A 331 -10.85 5.60 -12.76
C LYS A 331 -10.91 6.96 -12.06
N GLY A 332 -10.17 7.12 -10.97
CA GLY A 332 -10.05 8.40 -10.27
C GLY A 332 -9.38 9.49 -11.12
N ILE A 333 -8.29 9.15 -11.82
CA ILE A 333 -7.60 10.06 -12.74
C ILE A 333 -8.47 10.46 -13.92
N GLU A 334 -9.25 9.52 -14.48
CA GLU A 334 -10.20 9.79 -15.56
C GLU A 334 -11.30 10.76 -15.11
N ASN A 335 -11.85 10.58 -13.91
CA ASN A 335 -12.82 11.51 -13.34
C ASN A 335 -12.24 12.92 -13.16
N ILE A 336 -10.99 13.02 -12.70
CA ILE A 336 -10.25 14.29 -12.63
C ILE A 336 -10.15 14.93 -14.03
N LYS A 337 -9.68 14.18 -15.03
CA LYS A 337 -9.54 14.67 -16.41
C LYS A 337 -10.89 15.10 -17.00
N SER A 338 -11.97 14.38 -16.71
CA SER A 338 -13.31 14.72 -17.17
C SER A 338 -13.84 16.03 -16.57
N GLN A 339 -13.59 16.29 -15.29
CA GLN A 339 -14.14 17.48 -14.60
C GLN A 339 -13.24 18.71 -14.67
N TYR A 340 -11.91 18.53 -14.68
CA TYR A 340 -10.94 19.63 -14.64
C TYR A 340 -10.13 19.76 -15.94
N GLY A 341 -10.27 18.83 -16.88
CA GLY A 341 -9.53 18.80 -18.16
C GLY A 341 -8.12 18.20 -18.04
N SER A 342 -7.46 18.34 -16.88
CA SER A 342 -6.13 17.78 -16.64
C SER A 342 -5.86 17.60 -15.15
N MET A 343 -4.88 16.75 -14.81
CA MET A 343 -4.39 16.62 -13.44
C MET A 343 -3.83 17.95 -12.90
N GLN A 344 -3.11 18.71 -13.74
CA GLN A 344 -2.56 20.01 -13.35
C GLN A 344 -3.66 21.00 -12.98
N ASN A 345 -4.73 21.07 -13.77
CA ASN A 345 -5.88 21.92 -13.46
C ASN A 345 -6.59 21.51 -12.16
N TYR A 346 -6.60 20.21 -11.84
CA TYR A 346 -7.15 19.73 -10.58
C TYR A 346 -6.27 20.08 -9.38
N LEU A 347 -4.94 19.93 -9.49
CA LEU A 347 -4.02 20.42 -8.46
C LEU A 347 -4.19 21.93 -8.22
N GLU A 348 -4.27 22.72 -9.28
CA GLU A 348 -4.35 24.18 -9.17
C GLU A 348 -5.75 24.67 -8.73
N LYS A 349 -6.81 24.28 -9.45
CA LYS A 349 -8.16 24.83 -9.26
C LYS A 349 -9.01 24.01 -8.28
N GLY A 350 -8.78 22.69 -8.22
CA GLY A 350 -9.51 21.79 -7.34
C GLY A 350 -8.94 21.80 -5.93
N ILE A 351 -7.63 21.57 -5.82
CA ILE A 351 -6.91 21.50 -4.53
C ILE A 351 -6.41 22.89 -4.09
N GLY A 352 -6.15 23.82 -5.00
CA GLY A 352 -5.59 25.12 -4.64
C GLY A 352 -4.06 25.13 -4.53
N LEU A 353 -3.36 24.14 -5.10
CA LEU A 353 -1.91 24.11 -5.21
C LEU A 353 -1.49 24.95 -6.42
N ASP A 354 -1.35 26.26 -6.21
CA ASP A 354 -0.89 27.18 -7.25
C ASP A 354 0.56 26.89 -7.69
N SER A 355 0.98 27.50 -8.81
CA SER A 355 2.31 27.24 -9.39
C SER A 355 3.45 27.61 -8.44
N ILE A 356 3.29 28.65 -7.62
CA ILE A 356 4.31 29.10 -6.65
C ILE A 356 4.47 28.04 -5.55
N SER A 357 3.35 27.56 -5.02
CA SER A 357 3.31 26.53 -3.99
C SER A 357 3.83 25.20 -4.52
N GLN A 358 3.53 24.85 -5.77
CA GLN A 358 4.07 23.65 -6.41
C GLN A 358 5.60 23.73 -6.61
N VAL A 359 6.14 24.89 -6.97
CA VAL A 359 7.60 25.09 -7.04
C VAL A 359 8.24 24.92 -5.66
N LYS A 360 7.68 25.56 -4.62
CA LYS A 360 8.17 25.39 -3.23
C LYS A 360 8.11 23.93 -2.77
N LEU A 361 7.05 23.21 -3.14
CA LEU A 361 6.93 21.78 -2.85
C LEU A 361 8.08 20.99 -3.49
N LYS A 362 8.36 21.25 -4.77
CA LYS A 362 9.45 20.59 -5.49
C LYS A 362 10.82 20.93 -4.92
N GLU A 363 11.12 22.19 -4.61
CA GLU A 363 12.39 22.59 -3.97
C GLU A 363 12.59 21.89 -2.62
N LYS A 364 11.50 21.77 -1.86
CA LYS A 364 11.52 21.13 -0.56
C LYS A 364 11.77 19.63 -0.64
N PHE A 365 11.08 18.94 -1.55
CA PHE A 365 11.01 17.47 -1.58
C PHE A 365 11.79 16.80 -2.70
N LEU A 366 12.41 17.53 -3.62
CA LEU A 366 13.26 16.95 -4.66
C LEU A 366 14.73 17.36 -4.46
N TYR A 367 15.64 16.44 -4.78
CA TYR A 367 17.08 16.72 -4.88
C TYR A 367 17.60 16.47 -6.30
#